data_AF-A0A7C5IER5-F1
#
_entry.id   AF-A0A7C5IER5-F1
#
_cell.length_a   1.000
_cell.length_b   1.000
_cell.length_c   1.000
_cell.angle_alpha   90.00
_cell.angle_beta   90.00
_cell.angle_gamma   90.00
#
_symmetry.space_group_name_H-M   'P 1'
#
loop_
_entity.id
_entity.type
_entity.pdbx_description
1 polymer ?
#
loop_
_entity_poly.entity_id
_entity_poly.type
_entity_poly.pdbx_seq_one_letter_code
_entity_poly.pdbx_strand_id
1 'polypeptide(L)'
;MKIDKKDFCKKCIHFLAHDVYGYLGLCTKKDLLTVSSSDKPCENFKEVNLRELEKIFLEKGWLYCLTCKKPIYSFEELKNHLTDQIGSDFLSDEVASEEAPSAD
;
A
#
# COMPACT_ATOMS: atom_id res chain seq x y z
N MET A 1 -26.74 -9.94 -5.64
CA MET A 1 -25.82 -9.14 -6.47
C MET A 1 -24.62 -8.78 -5.63
N LYS A 2 -23.45 -9.36 -5.88
CA LYS A 2 -22.21 -8.89 -5.27
C LYS A 2 -21.91 -7.56 -5.96
N ILE A 3 -22.07 -6.45 -5.24
CA ILE A 3 -21.63 -5.15 -5.73
C ILE A 3 -20.12 -5.21 -5.62
N ASP A 4 -19.44 -5.53 -6.72
CA ASP A 4 -18.01 -5.33 -6.88
C ASP A 4 -17.74 -3.83 -6.76
N LYS A 5 -17.68 -3.33 -5.51
CA LYS A 5 -17.20 -1.99 -5.20
C LYS A 5 -15.79 -1.90 -5.76
N LYS A 6 -15.63 -1.17 -6.86
CA LYS A 6 -14.31 -0.89 -7.43
C LYS A 6 -13.58 0.01 -6.46
N ASP A 7 -12.64 -0.56 -5.73
CA ASP A 7 -11.83 0.19 -4.78
C ASP A 7 -10.68 0.89 -5.49
N PHE A 8 -10.90 2.15 -5.90
CA PHE A 8 -9.90 2.91 -6.64
C PHE A 8 -8.69 3.27 -5.77
N CYS A 9 -8.84 3.41 -4.46
CA CYS A 9 -7.72 3.71 -3.58
C CYS A 9 -6.69 2.56 -3.58
N LYS A 10 -7.13 1.30 -3.54
CA LYS A 10 -6.21 0.15 -3.59
C LYS A 10 -5.39 0.04 -4.86
N LYS A 11 -5.88 0.64 -5.95
CA LYS A 11 -5.21 0.67 -7.25
C LYS A 11 -4.40 1.93 -7.47
N CYS A 12 -4.34 2.83 -6.49
CA CYS A 12 -3.62 4.07 -6.57
C CYS A 12 -2.20 3.90 -6.05
N ILE A 13 -1.20 4.43 -6.76
CA ILE A 13 0.21 4.38 -6.35
C ILE A 13 0.51 5.18 -5.07
N HIS A 14 -0.38 6.12 -4.74
CA HIS A 14 -0.27 6.94 -3.54
C HIS A 14 -0.90 6.30 -2.30
N PHE A 15 -1.48 5.11 -2.45
CA PHE A 15 -2.11 4.41 -1.33
C PHE A 15 -1.10 3.45 -0.69
N LEU A 16 -0.76 3.73 0.56
CA LEU A 16 0.00 2.83 1.42
C LEU A 16 -1.00 2.08 2.29
N ALA A 17 -1.23 0.80 2.01
CA ALA A 17 -2.12 0.03 2.86
C ALA A 17 -1.45 -0.30 4.20
N HIS A 18 -2.28 -0.43 5.23
CA HIS A 18 -1.88 -0.95 6.51
C HIS A 18 -1.55 -2.44 6.38
N ASP A 19 -0.44 -2.86 6.99
CA ASP A 19 0.06 -4.24 6.97
C ASP A 19 -0.92 -5.27 7.57
N VAL A 20 -1.66 -4.90 8.61
CA VAL A 20 -2.72 -5.71 9.24
C VAL A 20 -4.04 -5.54 8.50
N TYR A 21 -4.48 -4.29 8.30
CA TYR A 21 -5.80 -3.95 7.79
C TYR A 21 -5.75 -3.43 6.35
N GLY A 22 -5.69 -4.31 5.34
CA GLY A 22 -5.56 -3.91 3.92
C GLY A 22 -6.72 -3.11 3.31
N TYR A 23 -7.77 -2.80 4.08
CA TYR A 23 -8.83 -1.84 3.70
C TYR A 23 -8.58 -0.42 4.26
N LEU A 24 -7.64 -0.28 5.18
CA LEU A 24 -7.19 0.98 5.74
C LEU A 24 -5.82 1.30 5.17
N GLY A 25 -5.54 2.57 4.93
CA GLY A 25 -4.22 2.99 4.50
C GLY A 25 -4.05 4.49 4.55
N LEU A 26 -2.87 4.95 4.16
CA LEU A 26 -2.53 6.36 4.08
C LEU A 26 -2.49 6.78 2.60
N CYS A 27 -3.10 7.93 2.29
CA CYS A 27 -2.86 8.59 1.00
C CYS A 27 -1.65 9.52 1.13
N THR A 28 -0.49 9.12 0.60
CA THR A 28 0.75 9.90 0.69
C THR A 28 0.68 11.27 0.01
N LYS A 29 -0.26 11.45 -0.92
CA LYS A 29 -0.46 12.74 -1.59
C LYS A 29 -1.25 13.75 -0.75
N LYS A 30 -2.16 13.26 0.11
CA LYS A 30 -3.01 14.08 0.98
C LYS A 30 -2.58 14.06 2.44
N ASP A 31 -1.61 13.20 2.78
CA ASP A 31 -1.18 12.89 4.14
C ASP A 31 -2.38 12.57 5.06
N LEU A 32 -3.31 11.77 4.53
CA LEU A 32 -4.59 11.49 5.18
C LEU A 32 -4.86 10.00 5.23
N LEU A 33 -5.28 9.51 6.40
CA LEU A 33 -5.82 8.16 6.57
C LEU A 33 -7.06 8.02 5.71
N THR A 34 -7.04 7.04 4.82
CA THR A 34 -8.11 6.77 3.86
C THR A 34 -8.58 5.34 4.03
N VAL A 35 -9.89 5.18 4.07
CA VAL A 35 -10.52 3.86 4.00
C VAL A 35 -10.75 3.55 2.53
N SER A 36 -10.30 2.38 2.11
CA SER A 36 -10.53 1.84 0.79
C SER A 36 -12.04 1.56 0.65
N SER A 37 -12.79 2.54 0.18
CA SER A 37 -14.24 2.46 0.01
C SER A 37 -14.78 3.40 -1.07
N SER A 38 -13.89 4.07 -1.82
CA SER A 38 -14.31 5.01 -2.86
C SER A 38 -14.63 4.30 -4.16
N ASP A 39 -15.91 4.37 -4.57
CA ASP A 39 -16.42 3.90 -5.85
C ASP A 39 -16.01 4.78 -7.05
N LYS A 40 -15.24 5.85 -6.83
CA LYS A 40 -14.75 6.77 -7.87
C LYS A 40 -13.28 7.14 -7.63
N PRO A 41 -12.47 7.30 -8.69
CA PRO A 41 -11.12 7.85 -8.55
C PRO A 41 -11.19 9.32 -8.11
N CYS A 42 -10.27 9.74 -7.24
CA CYS A 42 -10.10 11.15 -6.89
C CYS A 42 -9.24 11.88 -7.93
N GLU A 43 -9.16 13.20 -7.86
CA GLU A 43 -8.34 14.03 -8.76
C GLU A 43 -6.84 13.65 -8.79
N ASN A 44 -6.33 13.09 -7.69
CA ASN A 44 -4.94 12.65 -7.54
C ASN A 44 -4.77 11.14 -7.82
N PHE A 45 -5.79 10.46 -8.34
CA PHE A 45 -5.71 9.04 -8.63
C PHE A 45 -4.69 8.78 -9.74
N LYS A 46 -3.72 7.93 -9.44
CA LYS A 46 -2.75 7.44 -10.41
C LYS A 46 -2.67 5.93 -10.29
N GLU A 47 -3.14 5.25 -11.33
CA GLU A 47 -3.18 3.79 -11.36
C GLU A 47 -1.77 3.20 -11.28
N VAL A 48 -1.60 2.21 -10.41
CA VAL A 48 -0.37 1.43 -10.29
C VAL A 48 -0.08 0.77 -11.64
N ASN A 49 1.07 1.09 -12.21
CA ASN A 49 1.53 0.56 -13.48
C ASN A 49 2.99 0.10 -13.35
N LEU A 50 3.38 -0.90 -14.13
CA LEU A 50 4.71 -1.51 -14.07
C LEU A 50 5.83 -0.48 -14.20
N ARG A 51 5.69 0.50 -15.11
CA ARG A 51 6.68 1.58 -15.27
C ARG A 51 6.88 2.43 -14.02
N GLU A 52 5.84 2.64 -13.24
CA GLU A 52 5.94 3.43 -12.01
C GLU A 52 6.51 2.60 -10.87
N LEU A 53 6.11 1.33 -10.77
CA LEU A 53 6.71 0.38 -9.84
C LEU A 53 8.20 0.19 -10.12
N GLU A 54 8.60 0.11 -11.39
CA GLU A 54 10.00 0.02 -11.81
C GLU A 54 10.81 1.22 -11.36
N LYS A 55 10.29 2.44 -11.50
CA LYS A 55 10.96 3.65 -10.99
C LYS A 55 11.15 3.59 -9.47
N ILE A 56 10.08 3.27 -8.73
CA ILE A 56 10.13 3.18 -7.27
C ILE A 56 11.11 2.08 -6.84
N PHE A 57 11.11 0.95 -7.53
CA PHE A 57 12.03 -0.15 -7.27
C PHE A 57 13.49 0.27 -7.54
N LEU A 58 13.76 1.04 -8.60
CA LEU A 58 15.11 1.57 -8.87
C LEU A 58 15.56 2.58 -7.80
N GLU A 59 14.64 3.36 -7.23
CA GLU A 59 14.94 4.33 -6.18
C GLU A 59 15.11 3.69 -4.80
N LYS A 60 14.27 2.72 -4.43
CA LYS A 60 14.26 2.08 -3.10
C LYS A 60 15.03 0.77 -3.02
N GLY A 61 15.18 0.06 -4.13
CA GLY A 61 15.75 -1.30 -4.21
C GLY A 61 14.76 -2.43 -3.83
N TRP A 62 13.54 -2.10 -3.42
CA TRP A 62 12.50 -3.07 -3.05
C TRP A 62 11.10 -2.46 -3.17
N LEU A 63 10.09 -3.34 -3.19
CA LEU A 63 8.67 -3.01 -3.13
C LEU A 63 7.97 -3.93 -2.13
N TYR A 64 6.70 -3.68 -1.80
CA TYR A 64 5.96 -4.55 -0.89
C TYR A 64 4.67 -5.05 -1.50
N CYS A 65 4.48 -6.37 -1.51
CA CYS A 65 3.23 -6.99 -1.90
C CYS A 65 2.27 -6.99 -0.71
N LEU A 66 1.21 -6.20 -0.78
CA LEU A 66 0.16 -6.11 0.23
C LEU A 66 -0.78 -7.32 0.20
N THR A 67 -0.88 -8.04 -0.93
CA THR A 67 -1.62 -9.31 -0.99
C THR A 67 -0.90 -10.42 -0.23
N CYS A 68 0.40 -10.60 -0.50
CA CYS A 68 1.20 -11.69 0.07
C CYS A 68 1.87 -11.32 1.40
N LYS A 69 1.86 -10.04 1.78
CA LYS A 69 2.58 -9.48 2.94
C LYS A 69 4.08 -9.80 2.90
N LYS A 70 4.68 -9.65 1.71
CA LYS A 70 6.09 -9.95 1.48
C LYS A 70 6.77 -8.82 0.71
N PRO A 71 8.01 -8.47 1.07
CA PRO A 71 8.83 -7.60 0.25
C PRO A 71 9.22 -8.31 -1.05
N ILE A 72 9.26 -7.53 -2.14
CA ILE A 72 9.69 -7.92 -3.48
C ILE A 72 11.06 -7.31 -3.70
N TYR A 73 12.07 -8.15 -3.94
CA TYR A 73 13.47 -7.71 -4.09
C TYR A 73 14.00 -7.89 -5.52
N SER A 74 13.18 -8.34 -6.46
CA SER A 74 13.59 -8.53 -7.85
C SER A 74 12.52 -8.16 -8.84
N PHE A 75 12.93 -7.73 -10.04
CA PHE A 75 12.03 -7.45 -11.15
C PHE A 75 11.27 -8.70 -11.64
N GLU A 76 11.88 -9.88 -11.55
CA GLU A 76 11.23 -11.13 -11.92
C GLU A 76 10.09 -11.46 -10.95
N GLU A 77 10.32 -11.29 -9.66
CA GLU A 77 9.28 -11.42 -8.63
C GLU A 77 8.19 -10.37 -8.82
N LEU A 78 8.55 -9.11 -9.09
CA LEU A 78 7.60 -8.03 -9.38
C LEU A 78 6.63 -8.38 -10.51
N LYS A 79 7.12 -9.01 -11.59
CA LYS A 79 6.29 -9.44 -12.73
C LYS A 79 5.24 -10.48 -12.32
N ASN A 80 5.56 -11.35 -11.38
CA ASN A 80 4.63 -12.36 -10.86
C ASN A 80 3.55 -11.74 -9.95
N HIS A 81 3.82 -10.57 -9.38
CA HIS A 81 2.92 -9.85 -8.48
C HIS A 81 2.13 -8.72 -9.16
N LEU A 82 2.14 -8.60 -10.50
CA LEU A 82 1.44 -7.50 -11.20
C LEU A 82 -0.09 -7.52 -11.01
N THR A 83 -0.66 -8.69 -10.70
CA THR A 83 -2.07 -8.83 -10.36
C THR A 83 -2.37 -8.56 -8.89
N ASP A 84 -1.33 -8.53 -8.05
CA ASP A 84 -1.42 -8.25 -6.63
C ASP A 84 -1.42 -6.76 -6.35
N GLN A 85 -1.81 -6.41 -5.12
CA GLN A 85 -1.70 -5.05 -4.66
C GLN A 85 -0.26 -4.78 -4.23
N ILE A 86 0.47 -3.97 -5.00
CA ILE A 86 1.85 -3.59 -4.71
C ILE A 86 1.89 -2.16 -4.19
N GLY A 87 2.44 -2.00 -3.00
CA GLY A 87 2.77 -0.71 -2.40
C GLY A 87 4.24 -0.38 -2.57
N SER A 88 4.54 0.91 -2.64
CA SER A 88 5.91 1.42 -2.50
C SER A 88 6.45 1.30 -1.07
N ASP A 89 5.54 1.09 -0.12
CA ASP A 89 5.79 0.96 1.31
C ASP A 89 4.52 0.35 1.96
N PHE A 90 4.52 0.18 3.27
CA PHE A 90 3.34 -0.19 4.03
C PHE A 90 3.23 0.66 5.28
N LEU A 91 2.00 0.98 5.69
CA LEU A 91 1.78 1.64 6.97
C LEU A 91 1.96 0.57 8.07
N SER A 92 3.05 0.66 8.82
CA SER A 92 3.25 -0.11 10.04
C SER A 92 2.79 0.70 11.23
N ASP A 93 2.05 0.07 12.14
CA ASP A 93 1.65 0.68 13.41
C ASP A 93 2.87 0.65 14.35
N GLU A 94 3.64 1.73 14.40
CA GLU A 94 4.84 1.84 15.25
C GLU A 94 4.48 2.11 16.72
N VAL A 95 3.28 1.70 17.18
CA VAL A 95 2.80 1.98 18.53
C VAL A 95 2.99 0.75 19.42
N ALA A 96 4.24 0.49 19.78
CA ALA A 96 4.60 -0.22 21.00
C ALA A 96 5.91 0.35 21.57
N SER A 97 5.93 1.65 21.83
CA SER A 97 6.97 2.26 22.66
C SER A 97 6.34 3.08 23.77
N GLU A 98 5.43 2.47 24.53
CA GLU A 98 5.14 2.87 25.92
C GLU A 98 4.91 1.62 26.79
N GLU A 99 5.83 0.64 26.73
CA GLU A 99 6.13 -0.11 27.94
C GLU A 99 6.99 0.81 28.82
N ALA A 100 6.35 1.82 29.43
CA ALA A 100 6.96 2.48 30.57
C ALA A 100 7.16 1.37 31.62
N PRO A 101 8.40 1.07 32.07
CA PRO A 101 8.55 0.27 33.25
C PRO A 101 7.99 1.11 34.40
N SER A 102 6.78 0.79 34.85
CA SER A 102 6.39 1.11 36.22
C SER A 102 7.32 0.31 37.12
N ALA A 103 8.47 0.91 37.43
CA ALA A 103 9.30 0.47 38.53
C ALA A 103 8.60 0.87 39.83
N ASP A 104 8.51 -0.11 40.72
CA ASP A 104 7.91 -0.13 42.07
C ASP A 104 8.13 1.15 42.90
#